data_AF-A0A8B7UQP2-F1
#
_entry.id   AF-A0A8B7UQP2-F1
#
_cell.length_a   1.000
_cell.length_b   1.000
_cell.length_c   1.000
_cell.angle_alpha   90.00
_cell.angle_beta   90.00
_cell.angle_gamma   90.00
#
_symmetry.space_group_name_H-M   'P 1'
#
loop_
_entity.id
_entity.type
_entity.pdbx_description
1 polymer ?
#
loop_
_entity_poly.entity_id
_entity_poly.type
_entity_poly.pdbx_seq_one_letter_code
_entity_poly.pdbx_strand_id
1 'polypeptide(L)'
;MQDCRRELQSLLVEERLAGATLLIFANKQDLPGALSSSAIQEALDLASIRTHHWRIQGCSAFTGEDLLPGIDWLLDDISSRIFTID
;
A
#
# COMPACT_ATOMS: atom_id res chain seq x y z
N MET A 1 14.80 4.98 3.50
CA MET A 1 13.97 4.02 2.73
C MET A 1 14.34 2.56 2.95
N GLN A 2 15.62 2.21 3.16
CA GLN A 2 16.00 0.82 3.46
C GLN A 2 15.28 0.24 4.69
N ASP A 3 15.16 1.00 5.77
CA ASP A 3 14.44 0.55 6.98
C ASP A 3 12.97 0.28 6.68
N CYS A 4 12.28 1.22 6.02
CA CYS A 4 10.89 1.04 5.61
C CYS A 4 10.70 -0.19 4.71
N ARG A 5 11.62 -0.45 3.77
CA ARG A 5 11.61 -1.67 2.97
C ARG A 5 11.75 -2.91 3.85
N ARG A 6 12.68 -2.93 4.80
CA ARG A 6 12.89 -4.08 5.69
C ARG A 6 11.66 -4.36 6.56
N GLU A 7 11.07 -3.32 7.15
CA GLU A 7 9.84 -3.46 7.95
C GLU A 7 8.64 -3.92 7.11
N LEU A 8 8.52 -3.45 5.87
CA LEU A 8 7.48 -3.96 4.99
C LEU A 8 7.69 -5.45 4.68
N GLN A 9 8.93 -5.85 4.38
CA GLN A 9 9.25 -7.24 4.07
C GLN A 9 9.07 -8.17 5.27
N SER A 10 9.31 -7.71 6.51
CA SER A 10 9.02 -8.50 7.71
C SER A 10 7.51 -8.71 7.88
N LEU A 11 6.68 -7.68 7.66
CA LEU A 11 5.23 -7.80 7.72
C LEU A 11 4.66 -8.74 6.65
N LEU A 12 5.26 -8.79 5.46
CA LEU A 12 4.80 -9.65 4.36
C LEU A 12 5.01 -11.15 4.61
N VAL A 13 5.87 -11.53 5.57
CA VAL A 13 6.11 -12.94 5.93
C VAL A 13 5.38 -13.36 7.20
N GLU A 14 4.68 -12.44 7.87
CA GLU A 14 3.88 -12.74 9.05
C GLU A 14 2.67 -13.60 8.67
N GLU A 15 2.57 -14.82 9.24
CA GLU A 15 1.46 -15.74 8.96
C GLU A 15 0.09 -15.12 9.26
N ARG A 16 0.01 -14.25 10.26
CA ARG A 16 -1.22 -13.54 10.64
C ARG A 16 -1.71 -12.55 9.59
N LEU A 17 -0.82 -12.13 8.67
CA LEU A 17 -1.13 -11.20 7.59
C LEU A 17 -1.27 -11.90 6.24
N ALA A 18 -1.09 -13.22 6.18
CA ALA A 18 -1.20 -14.00 4.95
C ALA A 18 -2.53 -13.73 4.24
N GLY A 19 -2.45 -13.29 2.99
CA GLY A 19 -3.62 -13.02 2.13
C GLY A 19 -4.34 -11.69 2.41
N ALA A 20 -3.83 -10.85 3.30
CA ALA A 20 -4.37 -9.51 3.50
C ALA A 20 -4.19 -8.61 2.25
N THR A 21 -5.10 -7.66 2.03
CA THR A 21 -4.83 -6.57 1.08
C THR A 21 -3.83 -5.61 1.70
N LEU A 22 -2.85 -5.18 0.91
CA LEU A 22 -1.87 -4.18 1.30
C LEU A 22 -2.14 -2.84 0.58
N LEU A 23 -2.62 -1.84 1.31
CA LEU A 23 -2.66 -0.46 0.83
C LEU A 23 -1.45 0.32 1.35
N ILE A 24 -0.64 0.87 0.45
CA ILE A 24 0.49 1.74 0.79
C ILE A 24 0.09 3.19 0.53
N PHE A 25 0.01 3.99 1.58
CA PHE A 25 -0.14 5.44 1.43
C PHE A 25 1.23 6.12 1.29
N ALA A 26 1.48 6.68 0.10
CA ALA A 26 2.57 7.61 -0.14
C ALA A 26 2.18 9.00 0.38
N ASN A 27 2.10 9.12 1.71
CA ASN A 27 1.59 10.30 2.39
C ASN A 27 2.53 11.52 2.28
N LYS A 28 1.99 12.71 2.58
CA LYS A 28 2.64 14.03 2.58
C LYS A 28 2.97 14.57 1.18
N GLN A 29 2.17 14.24 0.18
CA GLN A 29 2.35 14.77 -1.18
C GLN A 29 2.19 16.29 -1.28
N ASP A 30 1.65 16.94 -0.23
CA ASP A 30 1.57 18.40 -0.11
C ASP A 30 2.93 19.08 0.14
N LEU A 31 3.96 18.33 0.56
CA LEU A 31 5.26 18.90 0.91
C LEU A 31 6.21 18.98 -0.29
N PRO A 32 6.96 20.09 -0.42
CA PRO A 32 8.05 20.17 -1.39
C PRO A 32 9.11 19.12 -1.03
N GLY A 33 9.46 18.27 -2.00
CA GLY A 33 10.43 17.18 -1.82
C GLY A 33 9.81 15.82 -1.48
N ALA A 34 8.47 15.70 -1.45
CA ALA A 34 7.81 14.40 -1.42
C ALA A 34 8.23 13.58 -2.66
N LEU A 35 8.53 12.29 -2.42
CA LEU A 35 8.79 11.36 -3.51
C LEU A 35 7.48 10.99 -4.20
N SER A 36 7.53 10.80 -5.52
CA SER A 36 6.41 10.27 -6.28
C SER A 36 6.09 8.84 -5.84
N SER A 37 4.83 8.42 -6.02
CA SER A 37 4.43 7.03 -5.79
C SER A 37 5.27 6.03 -6.58
N SER A 38 5.69 6.36 -7.81
CA SER A 38 6.57 5.50 -8.62
C SER A 38 7.96 5.33 -8.00
N ALA A 39 8.56 6.41 -7.49
CA ALA A 39 9.87 6.36 -6.84
C ALA A 39 9.80 5.57 -5.52
N ILE A 40 8.71 5.72 -4.75
CA ILE A 40 8.48 4.93 -3.53
C ILE A 40 8.28 3.46 -3.87
N GLN A 41 7.51 3.15 -4.92
CA GLN A 41 7.29 1.79 -5.39
C GLN A 41 8.61 1.07 -5.71
N GLU A 42 9.53 1.73 -6.41
CA GLU A 42 10.87 1.21 -6.68
C GLU A 42 11.71 1.12 -5.40
N ALA A 43 11.69 2.16 -4.57
CA ALA A 43 12.45 2.20 -3.32
C ALA A 43 12.01 1.13 -2.30
N LEU A 44 10.77 0.64 -2.35
CA LEU A 44 10.27 -0.44 -1.50
C LEU A 44 10.22 -1.79 -2.22
N ASP A 45 10.59 -1.84 -3.50
CA ASP A 45 10.52 -3.04 -4.35
C ASP A 45 9.12 -3.69 -4.34
N LEU A 46 8.06 -2.87 -4.42
CA LEU A 46 6.68 -3.39 -4.33
C LEU A 46 6.34 -4.33 -5.50
N ALA A 47 7.01 -4.15 -6.64
CA ALA A 47 6.82 -4.98 -7.83
C ALA A 47 7.29 -6.43 -7.63
N SER A 48 8.08 -6.74 -6.61
CA SER A 48 8.45 -8.13 -6.27
C SER A 48 7.42 -8.83 -5.38
N ILE A 49 6.46 -8.10 -4.80
CA ILE A 49 5.39 -8.67 -3.97
C ILE A 49 4.45 -9.50 -4.86
N ARG A 50 4.33 -10.79 -4.52
CA ARG A 50 3.43 -11.76 -5.17
C ARG A 50 2.48 -12.42 -4.18
N THR A 51 2.73 -12.30 -2.88
CA THR A 51 1.97 -12.94 -1.81
C THR A 51 0.71 -12.19 -1.42
N HIS A 52 0.64 -10.88 -1.73
CA HIS A 52 -0.46 -10.01 -1.36
C HIS A 52 -0.89 -9.16 -2.56
N HIS A 53 -2.18 -8.88 -2.65
CA HIS A 53 -2.68 -7.82 -3.52
C HIS A 53 -2.28 -6.49 -2.91
N TRP A 54 -1.77 -5.58 -3.73
CA TRP A 54 -1.28 -4.30 -3.23
C TRP A 54 -1.56 -3.15 -4.18
N ARG A 55 -1.64 -1.94 -3.61
CA ARG A 55 -1.68 -0.67 -4.33
C ARG A 55 -0.94 0.39 -3.56
N ILE A 56 -0.28 1.29 -4.28
CA ILE A 56 0.25 2.53 -3.72
C ILE A 56 -0.66 3.71 -4.12
N GLN A 57 -1.02 4.54 -3.15
CA GLN A 57 -1.84 5.74 -3.33
C GLN A 57 -1.07 6.94 -2.78
N GLY A 58 -0.79 7.92 -3.65
CA GLY A 58 -0.33 9.24 -3.20
C GLY A 58 -1.45 9.91 -2.43
N CYS A 59 -1.14 10.51 -1.29
CA CYS A 59 -2.14 11.22 -0.49
C CYS A 59 -1.52 12.32 0.36
N SER A 60 -2.38 13.17 0.92
CA SER A 60 -2.02 14.03 2.04
C SER A 60 -3.04 13.87 3.15
N ALA A 61 -2.60 13.27 4.25
CA ALA A 61 -3.42 13.20 5.46
C ALA A 61 -3.70 14.58 6.08
N PHE A 62 -2.90 15.59 5.74
CA PHE A 62 -3.09 16.95 6.21
C PHE A 62 -4.23 17.66 5.48
N THR A 63 -4.32 17.51 4.15
CA THR A 63 -5.41 18.11 3.35
C THR A 63 -6.62 17.19 3.21
N GLY A 64 -6.45 15.88 3.47
CA GLY A 64 -7.45 14.85 3.24
C GLY A 64 -7.48 14.31 1.81
N GLU A 65 -6.60 14.81 0.93
CA GLU A 65 -6.55 14.43 -0.47
C GLU A 65 -6.18 12.96 -0.65
N ASP A 66 -6.93 12.28 -1.54
CA ASP A 66 -6.71 10.90 -1.97
C ASP A 66 -6.72 9.80 -0.88
N LEU A 67 -7.19 10.12 0.33
CA LEU A 67 -7.43 9.11 1.37
C LEU A 67 -8.58 8.17 1.00
N LEU A 68 -9.75 8.74 0.68
CA LEU A 68 -10.95 7.96 0.37
C LEU A 68 -10.76 7.03 -0.84
N PRO A 69 -10.21 7.50 -1.99
CA PRO A 69 -9.93 6.60 -3.12
C PRO A 69 -9.01 5.41 -2.78
N GLY A 70 -8.07 5.59 -1.85
CA GLY A 70 -7.24 4.48 -1.36
C GLY A 70 -8.04 3.45 -0.56
N ILE A 71 -8.93 3.93 0.32
CA ILE A 71 -9.81 3.07 1.13
C ILE A 71 -10.85 2.37 0.26
N ASP A 72 -11.43 3.04 -0.73
CA ASP A 72 -12.42 2.45 -1.63
C ASP A 72 -11.81 1.24 -2.36
N TRP A 73 -10.59 1.38 -2.89
CA TRP A 73 -9.87 0.26 -3.50
C TRP A 73 -9.61 -0.89 -2.54
N LEU A 74 -9.25 -0.57 -1.28
CA LEU A 74 -9.03 -1.58 -0.25
C LEU A 74 -10.30 -2.39 0.00
N LEU A 75 -11.45 -1.72 0.09
CA LEU A 75 -12.75 -2.36 0.30
C LEU A 75 -13.18 -3.22 -0.90
N ASP A 76 -12.97 -2.72 -2.11
CA ASP A 76 -13.28 -3.45 -3.35
C ASP A 76 -12.46 -4.74 -3.46
N ASP A 77 -11.15 -4.67 -3.20
CA ASP A 77 -10.24 -5.82 -3.28
C ASP A 77 -10.54 -6.86 -2.17
N ILE A 78 -10.85 -6.41 -0.95
CA ILE A 78 -11.32 -7.31 0.12
C ILE A 78 -12.63 -8.00 -0.28
N SER A 79 -13.60 -7.23 -0.78
CA SER A 79 -14.90 -7.77 -1.19
C SER A 79 -14.74 -8.82 -2.29
N SER A 80 -13.93 -8.52 -3.32
CA SER A 80 -13.63 -9.46 -4.40
C SER A 80 -13.10 -10.80 -3.89
N ARG A 81 -12.25 -10.80 -2.86
CA ARG A 81 -11.70 -12.05 -2.32
C ARG A 81 -12.72 -12.84 -1.51
N ILE A 82 -13.56 -12.18 -0.73
CA ILE A 82 -14.65 -12.84 0.01
C ILE A 82 -15.59 -13.55 -0.99
N PHE A 83 -15.98 -12.87 -2.06
CA PHE A 83 -16.85 -13.45 -3.09
C PHE A 83 -16.22 -14.62 -3.88
N THR A 84 -14.90 -14.75 -3.92
CA THR A 84 -14.23 -15.91 -4.55
C THR A 84 -14.07 -17.12 -3.64
N ILE A 85 -14.32 -16.96 -2.34
CA ILE A 85 -14.22 -18.05 -1.35
C ILE A 85 -15.57 -18.78 -1.17
N ASP A 86 -16.68 -18.11 -1.51
CA ASP A 86 -18.02 -18.70 -1.63
C ASP A 86 -18.22 -19.44 -2.98
#